data_AF-A0A5M3N4A7-F1
#
_entry.id   AF-A0A5M3N4A7-F1
#
_cell.length_a   1.000
_cell.length_b   1.000
_cell.length_c   1.000
_cell.angle_alpha   90.00
_cell.angle_beta   90.00
_cell.angle_gamma   90.00
#
_symmetry.space_group_name_H-M   'P 1'
#
loop_
_entity.id
_entity.type
_entity.pdbx_description
1 polymer ?
#
loop_
_entity_poly.entity_id
_entity_poly.type
_entity_poly.pdbx_seq_one_letter_code
_entity_poly.pdbx_strand_id
1 'polypeptide(L)'
;MDPTTASICIGLAPALALGIWLGNRRNSASFRPAPLPPGPKGLPIVGSTFSIDSTNPGWTFIEWEQEYGEIVHCQYFGRDVIILNSKHIAEDLLERRSRIYSDRAGYSALASYGILFDTAMIPYGDEWRTHRKLYKQIMRQTAVPTYHTAFASNACKLVSDLTALPDRYPSHLDSYSAGNIMHVVCGQEIEDRDEVVGLVARTAERFVRITADRFVATVNVFPFLKYIPSWLPGGIFNALDSMKLNESLGRVLHRLLSQQDADGNFLLRQLKEHVEEDIIQRSVKDVCTTSFVAGLD
;
A
#
# COMPACT_ATOMS: atom_id res chain seq x y z
N MET A 1 2.59 39.52 34.40
CA MET A 1 2.38 39.10 33.00
C MET A 1 0.88 39.08 32.78
N ASP A 2 0.37 39.99 31.96
CA ASP A 2 -1.08 40.21 31.85
C ASP A 2 -1.77 39.06 31.10
N PRO A 3 -2.89 38.52 31.63
CA PRO A 3 -3.61 37.38 31.04
C PRO A 3 -4.27 37.69 29.68
N THR A 4 -4.35 38.97 29.30
CA THR A 4 -4.87 39.43 28.00
C THR A 4 -3.87 39.27 26.86
N THR A 5 -2.56 39.43 27.13
CA THR A 5 -1.50 39.23 26.13
C THR A 5 -1.30 37.76 25.76
N ALA A 6 -1.51 36.83 26.69
CA ALA A 6 -1.36 35.39 26.42
C ALA A 6 -2.45 34.84 25.49
N SER A 7 -3.70 35.31 25.63
CA SER A 7 -4.84 34.85 24.82
C SER A 7 -4.76 35.31 23.35
N ILE A 8 -4.16 36.46 23.07
CA ILE A 8 -3.99 36.99 21.71
C ILE A 8 -2.90 36.21 20.95
N CYS A 9 -1.82 35.80 21.63
CA CYS A 9 -0.76 35.01 21.02
C CYS A 9 -1.20 33.58 20.65
N ILE A 10 -2.12 32.99 21.40
CA ILE A 10 -2.63 31.63 21.14
C ILE A 10 -3.54 31.58 19.90
N GLY A 11 -4.24 32.67 19.57
CA GLY A 11 -5.07 32.76 18.35
C GLY A 11 -4.30 33.13 17.09
N LEU A 12 -3.26 33.96 17.20
CA LEU A 12 -2.48 34.44 16.05
C LEU A 12 -1.52 33.38 15.49
N ALA A 13 -0.93 32.54 16.35
CA ALA A 13 -0.01 31.49 15.92
C ALA A 13 -0.64 30.44 14.97
N PRO A 14 -1.84 29.86 15.24
CA PRO A 14 -2.50 28.96 14.31
C PRO A 14 -3.01 29.68 13.06
N ALA A 15 -3.43 30.94 13.15
CA ALA A 15 -3.86 31.72 11.98
C ALA A 15 -2.69 32.08 11.05
N LEU A 16 -1.52 32.41 11.60
CA LEU A 16 -0.28 32.62 10.85
C LEU A 16 0.25 31.31 10.28
N ALA A 17 0.23 30.21 11.04
CA ALA A 17 0.60 28.89 10.53
C ALA A 17 -0.32 28.43 9.39
N LEU A 18 -1.64 28.66 9.52
CA LEU A 18 -2.62 28.40 8.46
C LEU A 18 -2.37 29.32 7.25
N GLY A 19 -2.08 30.60 7.47
CA GLY A 19 -1.77 31.56 6.41
C GLY A 19 -0.50 31.21 5.64
N ILE A 20 0.56 30.79 6.33
CA ILE A 20 1.83 30.34 5.74
C ILE A 20 1.63 28.99 5.01
N TRP A 21 0.84 28.07 5.58
CA TRP A 21 0.52 26.79 4.94
C TRP A 21 -0.31 26.97 3.66
N LEU A 22 -1.34 27.84 3.70
CA LEU A 22 -2.13 28.22 2.53
C LEU A 22 -1.28 28.97 1.49
N GLY A 23 -0.37 29.84 1.92
CA GLY A 23 0.56 30.57 1.06
C GLY A 23 1.55 29.65 0.34
N ASN A 24 2.11 28.67 1.04
CA ASN A 24 3.04 27.69 0.46
C ASN A 24 2.35 26.71 -0.50
N ARG A 25 1.07 26.35 -0.26
CA ARG A 25 0.28 25.59 -1.25
C ARG A 25 0.04 26.35 -2.55
N ARG A 26 0.01 27.68 -2.48
CA ARG A 26 -0.25 28.57 -3.63
C ARG A 26 1.00 28.81 -4.50
N ASN A 27 2.20 28.50 -4.00
CA ASN A 27 3.47 28.76 -4.67
C ASN A 27 3.94 27.68 -5.68
N SER A 28 3.09 26.72 -6.04
CA SER A 28 3.39 25.75 -7.10
C SER A 28 2.85 26.15 -8.49
N ALA A 29 2.84 27.46 -8.79
CA ALA A 29 2.28 28.00 -10.04
C ALA A 29 3.37 28.64 -10.93
N SER A 30 3.98 27.85 -11.81
CA SER A 30 4.73 28.38 -12.97
C SER A 30 4.35 27.74 -14.32
N PHE A 31 3.24 27.01 -14.41
CA PHE A 31 2.66 26.58 -15.67
C PHE A 31 1.19 26.99 -15.70
N ARG A 32 0.73 27.61 -16.79
CA ARG A 32 -0.72 27.75 -17.03
C ARG A 32 -1.24 26.34 -17.31
N PRO A 33 -1.89 25.66 -16.37
CA PRO A 33 -2.31 24.29 -16.60
C PRO A 33 -3.40 24.32 -17.67
N ALA A 34 -3.47 23.28 -18.49
CA ALA A 34 -4.69 23.00 -19.24
C ALA A 34 -5.89 23.02 -18.27
N PRO A 35 -7.09 23.45 -18.71
CA PRO A 35 -8.26 23.41 -17.85
C PRO A 35 -8.43 22.00 -17.30
N LEU A 36 -8.68 21.90 -15.99
CA LEU A 36 -8.96 20.63 -15.35
C LEU A 36 -10.26 20.04 -15.93
N PRO A 37 -10.41 18.71 -15.93
CA PRO A 37 -11.68 18.07 -16.27
C PRO A 37 -12.85 18.62 -15.44
N PRO A 38 -14.10 18.47 -15.90
CA PRO A 38 -15.27 18.84 -15.12
C PRO A 38 -15.39 18.01 -13.84
N GLY A 39 -16.14 18.51 -12.86
CA GLY A 39 -16.45 17.75 -11.66
C GLY A 39 -17.10 18.56 -10.54
N PRO A 40 -17.36 17.92 -9.40
CA PRO A 40 -18.11 18.51 -8.30
C PRO A 40 -17.36 19.67 -7.65
N LYS A 41 -18.10 20.74 -7.34
CA LYS A 41 -17.55 21.89 -6.62
C LYS A 41 -17.24 21.51 -5.18
N GLY A 42 -16.05 21.89 -4.72
CA GLY A 42 -15.57 21.60 -3.37
C GLY A 42 -15.68 22.77 -2.40
N LEU A 43 -15.64 22.45 -1.10
CA LEU A 43 -15.41 23.44 -0.05
C LEU A 43 -13.95 23.90 -0.03
N PRO A 44 -13.63 25.08 0.53
CA PRO A 44 -12.26 25.50 0.75
C PRO A 44 -11.46 24.45 1.55
N ILE A 45 -10.18 24.25 1.20
CA ILE A 45 -9.21 23.34 1.85
C ILE A 45 -9.47 21.85 1.61
N VAL A 46 -10.70 21.37 1.82
CA VAL A 46 -11.04 19.94 1.73
C VAL A 46 -11.59 19.52 0.37
N GLY A 47 -12.01 20.47 -0.48
CA GLY A 47 -12.54 20.14 -1.80
C GLY A 47 -13.91 19.45 -1.75
N SER A 48 -14.17 18.58 -2.70
CA SER A 48 -15.41 17.79 -2.84
C SER A 48 -15.40 16.50 -2.01
N THR A 49 -14.53 16.41 -1.00
CA THR A 49 -14.43 15.25 -0.10
C THR A 49 -15.75 14.82 0.50
N PHE A 50 -16.58 15.76 0.95
CA PHE A 50 -17.88 15.45 1.58
C PHE A 50 -18.97 15.07 0.57
N SER A 51 -18.69 15.22 -0.73
CA SER A 51 -19.55 14.72 -1.80
C SER A 51 -19.29 13.25 -2.13
N ILE A 52 -18.29 12.63 -1.50
CA ILE A 52 -17.94 11.21 -1.72
C ILE A 52 -18.52 10.39 -0.57
N ASP A 53 -19.30 9.35 -0.90
CA ASP A 53 -19.67 8.35 0.08
C ASP A 53 -18.42 7.60 0.55
N SER A 54 -18.04 7.81 1.81
CA SER A 54 -16.87 7.16 2.39
C SER A 54 -17.00 5.65 2.54
N THR A 55 -18.23 5.12 2.46
CA THR A 55 -18.51 3.68 2.57
C THR A 55 -18.37 3.00 1.22
N ASN A 56 -18.84 3.65 0.15
CA ASN A 56 -18.76 3.12 -1.19
C ASN A 56 -18.43 4.21 -2.23
N PRO A 57 -17.17 4.66 -2.29
CA PRO A 57 -16.77 5.76 -3.16
C PRO A 57 -16.96 5.42 -4.65
N GLY A 58 -16.91 4.13 -5.01
CA GLY A 58 -17.11 3.67 -6.39
C GLY A 58 -18.48 4.04 -6.95
N TRP A 59 -19.56 3.96 -6.14
CA TRP A 59 -20.89 4.38 -6.58
C TRP A 59 -20.96 5.88 -6.85
N THR A 60 -20.37 6.71 -5.98
CA THR A 60 -20.28 8.15 -6.24
C THR A 60 -19.55 8.43 -7.55
N PHE A 61 -18.47 7.70 -7.85
CA PHE A 61 -17.70 7.91 -9.07
C PHE A 61 -18.49 7.55 -10.33
N ILE A 62 -19.35 6.53 -10.25
CA ILE A 62 -20.29 6.14 -11.33
C ILE A 62 -21.38 7.20 -11.50
N GLU A 63 -21.94 7.75 -10.41
CA GLU A 63 -22.93 8.83 -10.47
C GLU A 63 -22.34 10.08 -11.13
N TRP A 64 -21.10 10.42 -10.78
CA TRP A 64 -20.39 11.55 -11.39
C TRP A 64 -20.07 11.35 -12.87
N GLU A 65 -19.98 10.11 -13.36
CA GLU A 65 -19.87 9.86 -14.80
C GLU A 65 -21.07 10.43 -15.55
N GLN A 66 -22.28 10.23 -15.00
CA GLN A 66 -23.52 10.68 -15.63
C GLN A 66 -23.63 12.21 -15.64
N GLU A 67 -23.09 12.89 -14.63
CA GLU A 67 -23.17 14.34 -14.49
C GLU A 67 -22.02 15.09 -15.20
N TYR A 68 -20.79 14.55 -15.14
CA TYR A 68 -19.58 15.24 -15.57
C TYR A 68 -18.86 14.56 -16.74
N GLY A 69 -19.19 13.31 -17.06
CA GLY A 69 -18.64 12.55 -18.19
C GLY A 69 -17.53 11.56 -17.80
N GLU A 70 -16.82 11.05 -18.81
CA GLU A 70 -15.88 9.93 -18.68
C GLU A 70 -14.61 10.23 -17.86
N ILE A 71 -14.23 11.51 -17.74
CA ILE A 71 -13.09 11.97 -16.94
C ILE A 71 -13.59 13.04 -15.98
N VAL A 72 -13.48 12.76 -14.69
CA VAL A 72 -13.96 13.65 -13.62
C VAL A 72 -12.78 14.13 -12.79
N HIS A 73 -12.73 15.42 -12.51
CA HIS A 73 -11.82 16.00 -11.54
C HIS A 73 -12.53 16.24 -10.21
N CYS A 74 -11.93 15.82 -9.12
CA CYS A 74 -12.40 16.19 -7.79
C CYS A 74 -11.22 16.56 -6.90
N GLN A 75 -11.53 17.19 -5.76
CA GLN A 75 -10.53 17.48 -4.75
C GLN A 75 -10.83 16.67 -3.49
N TYR A 76 -9.92 15.76 -3.16
CA TYR A 76 -10.00 14.90 -1.99
C TYR A 76 -8.98 15.35 -0.94
N PHE A 77 -9.47 15.88 0.19
CA PHE A 77 -8.71 16.63 1.21
C PHE A 77 -7.71 17.64 0.62
N GLY A 78 -8.17 18.36 -0.40
CA GLY A 78 -7.38 19.40 -1.08
C GLY A 78 -6.24 18.85 -1.95
N ARG A 79 -6.30 17.58 -2.33
CA ARG A 79 -5.48 16.98 -3.38
C ARG A 79 -6.33 16.77 -4.63
N ASP A 80 -5.81 17.15 -5.78
CA ASP A 80 -6.48 16.88 -7.06
C ASP A 80 -6.46 15.38 -7.36
N VAL A 81 -7.64 14.84 -7.66
CA VAL A 81 -7.87 13.45 -8.05
C VAL A 81 -8.58 13.46 -9.39
N ILE A 82 -8.09 12.62 -10.32
CA ILE A 82 -8.71 12.40 -11.61
C ILE A 82 -9.30 10.99 -11.60
N ILE A 83 -10.61 10.92 -11.79
CA ILE A 83 -11.38 9.68 -11.88
C ILE A 83 -11.57 9.35 -13.35
N LEU A 84 -11.25 8.11 -13.71
CA LEU A 84 -11.39 7.59 -15.07
C LEU A 84 -12.52 6.57 -15.08
N ASN A 85 -13.67 6.92 -15.64
CA ASN A 85 -14.84 6.05 -15.70
C ASN A 85 -14.93 5.25 -17.02
N SER A 86 -14.06 5.54 -17.99
CA SER A 86 -14.04 4.86 -19.29
C SER A 86 -12.84 3.92 -19.44
N LYS A 87 -13.11 2.66 -19.81
CA LYS A 87 -12.09 1.64 -20.02
C LYS A 87 -11.04 2.06 -21.06
N HIS A 88 -11.46 2.58 -22.22
CA HIS A 88 -10.54 2.97 -23.28
C HIS A 88 -9.60 4.11 -22.81
N ILE A 89 -10.11 5.05 -22.02
CA ILE A 89 -9.31 6.14 -21.45
C ILE A 89 -8.32 5.59 -20.42
N ALA A 90 -8.77 4.67 -19.56
CA ALA A 90 -7.89 4.01 -18.59
C ALA A 90 -6.76 3.23 -19.27
N GLU A 91 -7.04 2.48 -20.34
CA GLU A 91 -6.02 1.78 -21.14
C GLU A 91 -5.04 2.77 -21.81
N ASP A 92 -5.55 3.87 -22.38
CA ASP A 92 -4.70 4.87 -23.02
C ASP A 92 -3.74 5.56 -22.03
N LEU A 93 -4.24 5.93 -20.85
CA LEU A 93 -3.44 6.63 -19.84
C LEU A 93 -2.57 5.66 -19.02
N LEU A 94 -3.15 4.61 -18.45
CA LEU A 94 -2.49 3.77 -17.46
C LEU A 94 -1.64 2.66 -18.09
N GLU A 95 -1.96 2.18 -19.30
CA GLU A 95 -1.21 1.13 -19.98
C GLU A 95 -0.30 1.71 -21.07
N ARG A 96 -0.87 2.32 -22.11
CA ARG A 96 -0.10 2.83 -23.27
C ARG A 96 0.87 3.94 -22.86
N ARG A 97 0.46 4.80 -21.93
CA ARG A 97 1.27 5.90 -21.38
C ARG A 97 1.76 5.62 -19.96
N SER A 98 1.83 4.34 -19.57
CA SER A 98 2.27 3.89 -18.23
C SER A 98 3.53 4.60 -17.72
N ARG A 99 4.53 4.85 -18.57
CA ARG A 99 5.77 5.58 -18.18
C ARG A 99 5.52 6.97 -17.58
N ILE A 100 4.40 7.61 -17.90
CA ILE A 100 4.00 8.94 -17.42
C ILE A 100 3.14 8.83 -16.15
N TYR A 101 2.26 7.82 -16.08
CA TYR A 101 1.23 7.71 -15.04
C TYR A 101 1.46 6.62 -13.98
N SER A 102 2.58 5.88 -14.04
CA SER A 102 2.85 4.74 -13.14
C SER A 102 3.42 5.13 -11.77
N ASP A 103 3.63 6.40 -11.47
CA ASP A 103 4.20 6.80 -10.18
C ASP A 103 3.20 6.67 -9.02
N ARG A 104 3.67 6.68 -7.77
CA ARG A 104 2.87 6.55 -6.53
C ARG A 104 2.84 7.86 -5.75
N ALA A 105 2.50 8.95 -6.44
CA ALA A 105 2.45 10.28 -5.84
C ALA A 105 1.60 10.29 -4.56
N GLY A 106 2.12 10.89 -3.49
CA GLY A 106 1.46 11.04 -2.18
C GLY A 106 1.49 9.83 -1.24
N TYR A 107 2.06 8.69 -1.67
CA TYR A 107 2.41 7.59 -0.77
C TYR A 107 3.75 7.83 -0.03
N SER A 108 4.51 8.88 -0.41
CA SER A 108 5.72 9.30 0.32
C SER A 108 5.45 9.66 1.78
N ALA A 109 4.26 10.18 2.10
CA ALA A 109 3.85 10.43 3.48
C ALA A 109 3.74 9.14 4.31
N LEU A 110 3.52 8.00 3.65
CA LEU A 110 3.49 6.70 4.29
C LEU A 110 4.87 6.09 4.53
N ALA A 111 5.96 6.73 4.08
CA ALA A 111 7.32 6.28 4.36
C ALA A 111 7.57 6.12 5.88
N SER A 112 7.00 7.01 6.69
CA SER A 112 7.08 6.93 8.16
C SER A 112 6.42 5.69 8.76
N TYR A 113 5.57 4.98 8.02
CA TYR A 113 4.90 3.75 8.45
C TYR A 113 5.67 2.48 8.08
N GLY A 114 6.83 2.63 7.42
CA GLY A 114 7.70 1.50 7.07
C GLY A 114 7.13 0.59 5.96
N ILE A 115 6.33 1.13 5.03
CA ILE A 115 5.70 0.35 3.95
C ILE A 115 6.45 0.40 2.62
N LEU A 116 7.58 1.11 2.53
CA LEU A 116 8.32 1.26 1.27
C LEU A 116 9.05 -0.03 0.83
N PHE A 117 8.95 -1.13 1.58
CA PHE A 117 9.30 -2.45 1.04
C PHE A 117 8.24 -2.96 0.04
N ASP A 118 7.01 -2.44 0.12
CA ASP A 118 5.88 -2.95 -0.65
C ASP A 118 5.94 -2.49 -2.11
N THR A 119 5.96 -3.45 -3.03
CA THR A 119 6.10 -3.18 -4.47
C THR A 119 4.98 -2.32 -5.04
N ALA A 120 3.78 -2.35 -4.47
CA ALA A 120 2.67 -1.51 -4.89
C ALA A 120 2.84 -0.05 -4.42
N MET A 121 3.71 0.20 -3.44
CA MET A 121 3.91 1.50 -2.79
C MET A 121 5.23 2.19 -3.16
N ILE A 122 6.20 1.44 -3.70
CA ILE A 122 7.48 2.00 -4.16
C ILE A 122 7.25 2.94 -5.37
N PRO A 123 7.82 4.17 -5.35
CA PRO A 123 7.77 5.08 -6.50
C PRO A 123 8.32 4.45 -7.77
N TYR A 124 7.83 4.90 -8.93
CA TYR A 124 8.28 4.34 -10.20
C TYR A 124 9.78 4.67 -10.43
N GLY A 125 10.61 3.64 -10.50
CA GLY A 125 12.06 3.78 -10.60
C GLY A 125 12.78 2.43 -10.72
N ASP A 126 14.10 2.43 -10.52
CA ASP A 126 14.92 1.22 -10.70
C ASP A 126 14.68 0.16 -9.63
N GLU A 127 14.37 0.56 -8.40
CA GLU A 127 13.96 -0.34 -7.32
C GLU A 127 12.67 -1.09 -7.68
N TRP A 128 11.63 -0.36 -8.10
CA TRP A 128 10.37 -0.95 -8.57
C TRP A 128 10.59 -1.87 -9.79
N ARG A 129 11.44 -1.46 -10.75
CA ARG A 129 11.77 -2.31 -11.92
C ARG A 129 12.47 -3.59 -11.51
N THR A 130 13.33 -3.54 -10.49
CA THR A 130 13.98 -4.72 -9.91
C THR A 130 12.92 -5.64 -9.32
N HIS A 131 12.01 -5.13 -8.48
CA HIS A 131 10.90 -5.92 -7.93
C HIS A 131 10.06 -6.58 -9.04
N ARG A 132 9.71 -5.83 -10.10
CA ARG A 132 8.95 -6.38 -11.24
C ARG A 132 9.70 -7.47 -12.00
N LYS A 133 11.03 -7.36 -12.14
CA LYS A 133 11.85 -8.43 -12.73
C LYS A 133 11.80 -9.69 -11.87
N LEU A 134 11.87 -9.55 -10.55
CA LEU A 134 11.74 -10.65 -9.59
C LEU A 134 10.39 -11.35 -9.75
N TYR A 135 9.29 -10.60 -9.68
CA TYR A 135 7.95 -11.13 -9.88
C TYR A 135 7.77 -11.86 -11.21
N LYS A 136 8.32 -11.29 -12.30
CA LYS A 136 8.23 -11.92 -13.62
C LYS A 136 8.91 -13.30 -13.64
N GLN A 137 10.00 -13.49 -12.89
CA GLN A 137 10.70 -14.77 -12.86
C GLN A 137 9.89 -15.83 -12.11
N ILE A 138 9.24 -15.47 -11.01
CA ILE A 138 8.53 -16.43 -10.14
C ILE A 138 7.11 -16.70 -10.62
N MET A 139 6.48 -15.75 -11.32
CA MET A 139 5.10 -15.82 -11.81
C MET A 139 5.00 -16.06 -13.32
N ARG A 140 6.11 -16.36 -14.00
CA ARG A 140 6.05 -16.76 -15.42
C ARG A 140 5.36 -18.11 -15.57
N GLN A 141 4.67 -18.31 -16.69
CA GLN A 141 3.97 -19.55 -17.00
C GLN A 141 4.88 -20.79 -16.90
N THR A 142 6.16 -20.67 -17.24
CA THR A 142 7.12 -21.77 -17.17
C THR A 142 7.55 -22.14 -15.74
N ALA A 143 7.30 -21.29 -14.74
CA ALA A 143 7.55 -21.59 -13.33
C ALA A 143 6.38 -22.33 -12.68
N VAL A 144 5.14 -22.10 -13.15
CA VAL A 144 3.90 -22.67 -12.58
C VAL A 144 3.97 -24.19 -12.32
N PRO A 145 4.52 -25.03 -13.24
CA PRO A 145 4.59 -26.46 -13.01
C PRO A 145 5.35 -26.87 -11.74
N THR A 146 6.33 -26.06 -11.32
CA THR A 146 7.13 -26.33 -10.11
C THR A 146 6.33 -26.19 -8.82
N TYR A 147 5.19 -25.50 -8.85
CA TYR A 147 4.34 -25.26 -7.68
C TYR A 147 3.18 -26.26 -7.57
N HIS A 148 2.90 -27.07 -8.59
CA HIS A 148 1.71 -27.95 -8.62
C HIS A 148 1.62 -28.90 -7.43
N THR A 149 2.73 -29.56 -7.07
CA THR A 149 2.75 -30.51 -5.95
C THR A 149 2.41 -29.82 -4.64
N ALA A 150 2.99 -28.63 -4.40
CA ALA A 150 2.73 -27.83 -3.22
C ALA A 150 1.26 -27.38 -3.16
N PHE A 151 0.73 -26.88 -4.28
CA PHE A 151 -0.66 -26.41 -4.34
C PHE A 151 -1.64 -27.56 -4.15
N ALA A 152 -1.37 -28.74 -4.73
CA ALA A 152 -2.18 -29.93 -4.54
C ALA A 152 -2.17 -30.39 -3.07
N SER A 153 -1.00 -30.40 -2.42
CA SER A 153 -0.89 -30.77 -1.01
C SER A 153 -1.66 -29.79 -0.10
N ASN A 154 -1.48 -28.48 -0.29
CA ASN A 154 -2.25 -27.46 0.43
C ASN A 154 -3.75 -27.59 0.17
N ALA A 155 -4.18 -27.94 -1.05
CA ALA A 155 -5.59 -28.14 -1.38
C ALA A 155 -6.18 -29.37 -0.67
N CYS A 156 -5.43 -30.49 -0.64
CA CYS A 156 -5.83 -31.66 0.14
C CYS A 156 -5.98 -31.34 1.63
N LYS A 157 -5.04 -30.56 2.19
CA LYS A 157 -5.10 -30.10 3.58
C LYS A 157 -6.34 -29.22 3.82
N LEU A 158 -6.61 -28.25 2.94
CA LEU A 158 -7.80 -27.41 3.01
C LEU A 158 -9.09 -28.25 3.06
N VAL A 159 -9.23 -29.25 2.18
CA VAL A 159 -10.40 -30.14 2.17
C VAL A 159 -10.52 -30.93 3.48
N SER A 160 -9.40 -31.44 4.00
CA SER A 160 -9.36 -32.13 5.29
C SER A 160 -9.81 -31.21 6.42
N ASP A 161 -9.28 -29.99 6.48
CA ASP A 161 -9.56 -29.02 7.55
C ASP A 161 -11.01 -28.52 7.50
N LEU A 162 -11.56 -28.31 6.30
CA LEU A 162 -12.97 -27.97 6.08
C LEU A 162 -13.92 -29.11 6.49
N THR A 163 -13.51 -30.36 6.28
CA THR A 163 -14.31 -31.52 6.68
C THR A 163 -14.31 -31.69 8.21
N ALA A 164 -13.17 -31.42 8.86
CA ALA A 164 -13.03 -31.55 10.30
C ALA A 164 -13.68 -30.40 11.08
N LEU A 165 -13.50 -29.15 10.62
CA LEU A 165 -13.95 -27.93 11.29
C LEU A 165 -14.52 -26.93 10.26
N PRO A 166 -15.75 -27.16 9.74
CA PRO A 166 -16.34 -26.35 8.68
C PRO A 166 -16.57 -24.88 9.09
N ASP A 167 -16.88 -24.63 10.36
CA ASP A 167 -17.14 -23.27 10.88
C ASP A 167 -15.88 -22.37 10.86
N ARG A 168 -14.70 -22.96 10.66
CA ARG A 168 -13.41 -22.26 10.57
C ARG A 168 -12.95 -22.03 9.13
N TYR A 169 -13.85 -22.11 8.16
CA TYR A 169 -13.51 -21.96 6.75
C TYR A 169 -12.67 -20.71 6.40
N PRO A 170 -12.87 -19.51 6.99
CA PRO A 170 -12.06 -18.35 6.64
C PRO A 170 -10.58 -18.58 7.00
N SER A 171 -10.30 -19.06 8.21
CA SER A 171 -8.93 -19.35 8.63
C SER A 171 -8.28 -20.48 7.82
N HIS A 172 -9.07 -21.44 7.34
CA HIS A 172 -8.57 -22.51 6.47
C HIS A 172 -8.19 -21.98 5.09
N LEU A 173 -9.00 -21.05 4.53
CA LEU A 173 -8.68 -20.36 3.28
C LEU A 173 -7.43 -19.48 3.43
N ASP A 174 -7.30 -18.73 4.52
CA ASP A 174 -6.10 -17.94 4.82
C ASP A 174 -4.86 -18.85 4.89
N SER A 175 -4.97 -19.99 5.58
CA SER A 175 -3.87 -20.95 5.71
C SER A 175 -3.49 -21.63 4.39
N TYR A 176 -4.47 -21.85 3.51
CA TYR A 176 -4.26 -22.36 2.16
C TYR A 176 -3.53 -21.33 1.28
N SER A 177 -4.02 -20.09 1.26
CA SER A 177 -3.41 -18.98 0.52
C SER A 177 -1.99 -18.69 1.00
N ALA A 178 -1.79 -18.61 2.32
CA ALA A 178 -0.48 -18.48 2.94
C ALA A 178 0.47 -19.60 2.54
N GLY A 179 0.01 -20.86 2.61
CA GLY A 179 0.83 -22.02 2.22
C GLY A 179 1.28 -21.96 0.77
N ASN A 180 0.39 -21.54 -0.13
CA ASN A 180 0.70 -21.42 -1.55
C ASN A 180 1.71 -20.30 -1.83
N ILE A 181 1.48 -19.10 -1.29
CA ILE A 181 2.40 -18.00 -1.50
C ILE A 181 3.76 -18.27 -0.84
N MET A 182 3.77 -18.99 0.28
CA MET A 182 5.00 -19.48 0.94
C MET A 182 5.83 -20.36 0.02
N HIS A 183 5.19 -21.31 -0.67
CA HIS A 183 5.90 -22.15 -1.63
C HIS A 183 6.40 -21.38 -2.85
N VAL A 184 5.63 -20.42 -3.36
CA VAL A 184 6.05 -19.61 -4.51
C VAL A 184 7.25 -18.73 -4.17
N VAL A 185 7.26 -18.17 -2.97
CA VAL A 185 8.21 -17.14 -2.55
C VAL A 185 9.42 -17.72 -1.82
N CYS A 186 9.19 -18.63 -0.88
CA CYS A 186 10.23 -19.26 -0.08
C CYS A 186 10.63 -20.64 -0.62
N GLY A 187 9.89 -21.27 -1.52
CA GLY A 187 10.26 -22.58 -2.08
C GLY A 187 10.10 -23.77 -1.13
N GLN A 188 9.67 -23.57 0.12
CA GLN A 188 9.49 -24.63 1.12
C GLN A 188 8.31 -24.36 2.04
N GLU A 189 7.90 -25.40 2.76
CA GLU A 189 6.91 -25.31 3.84
C GLU A 189 7.59 -24.80 5.12
N ILE A 190 6.91 -23.97 5.90
CA ILE A 190 7.41 -23.43 7.16
C ILE A 190 6.84 -24.21 8.34
N GLU A 191 7.70 -24.60 9.28
CA GLU A 191 7.32 -25.31 10.51
C GLU A 191 6.42 -24.45 11.42
N ASP A 192 6.76 -23.18 11.65
CA ASP A 192 5.97 -22.22 12.45
C ASP A 192 4.88 -21.50 11.63
N ARG A 193 4.09 -22.24 10.84
CA ARG A 193 3.08 -21.67 9.92
C ARG A 193 2.12 -20.71 10.64
N ASP A 194 1.60 -21.08 11.80
CA ASP A 194 0.54 -20.31 12.47
C ASP A 194 1.01 -18.95 12.99
N GLU A 195 2.22 -18.86 13.55
CA GLU A 195 2.78 -17.60 14.04
C GLU A 195 3.06 -16.64 12.87
N VAL A 196 3.65 -17.15 11.80
CA VAL A 196 3.97 -16.37 10.59
C VAL A 196 2.68 -15.89 9.94
N VAL A 197 1.69 -16.76 9.75
CA VAL A 197 0.39 -16.40 9.17
C VAL A 197 -0.30 -15.33 10.00
N GLY A 198 -0.34 -15.48 11.33
CA GLY A 198 -0.93 -14.47 12.21
C GLY A 198 -0.22 -13.12 12.14
N LEU A 199 1.11 -13.11 12.01
CA LEU A 199 1.87 -11.87 11.85
C LEU A 199 1.61 -11.19 10.50
N VAL A 200 1.55 -11.97 9.41
CA VAL A 200 1.25 -11.44 8.08
C VAL A 200 -0.18 -10.90 8.04
N ALA A 201 -1.18 -11.62 8.57
CA ALA A 201 -2.57 -11.18 8.61
C ALA A 201 -2.72 -9.84 9.35
N ARG A 202 -2.08 -9.66 10.51
CA ARG A 202 -2.05 -8.36 11.23
C ARG A 202 -1.39 -7.25 10.41
N THR A 203 -0.34 -7.61 9.65
CA THR A 203 0.37 -6.65 8.79
C THR A 203 -0.49 -6.22 7.62
N ALA A 204 -1.21 -7.16 6.99
CA ALA A 204 -2.16 -6.93 5.91
C ALA A 204 -3.33 -6.04 6.36
N GLU A 205 -3.96 -6.36 7.49
CA GLU A 205 -5.01 -5.53 8.09
C GLU A 205 -4.51 -4.10 8.38
N ARG A 206 -3.28 -3.96 8.92
CA ARG A 206 -2.68 -2.64 9.15
C ARG A 206 -2.44 -1.94 7.82
N PHE A 207 -1.94 -2.64 6.81
CA PHE A 207 -1.63 -2.12 5.48
C PHE A 207 -2.89 -1.55 4.82
N VAL A 208 -3.97 -2.33 4.71
CA VAL A 208 -5.26 -1.91 4.16
C VAL A 208 -5.75 -0.62 4.82
N ARG A 209 -5.64 -0.52 6.15
CA ARG A 209 -6.07 0.68 6.87
C ARG A 209 -5.22 1.93 6.55
N ILE A 210 -3.90 1.79 6.47
CA ILE A 210 -3.00 2.95 6.30
C ILE A 210 -2.87 3.39 4.85
N THR A 211 -3.15 2.51 3.89
CA THR A 211 -3.16 2.83 2.45
C THR A 211 -4.53 3.32 1.96
N ALA A 212 -5.59 3.16 2.75
CA ALA A 212 -6.90 3.72 2.45
C ALA A 212 -6.82 5.22 2.13
N ASP A 213 -7.44 5.65 1.03
CA ASP A 213 -7.34 7.03 0.51
C ASP A 213 -7.62 8.07 1.60
N ARG A 214 -8.64 7.86 2.43
CA ARG A 214 -8.99 8.76 3.54
C ARG A 214 -7.86 8.87 4.56
N PHE A 215 -7.20 7.77 4.90
CA PHE A 215 -6.08 7.76 5.84
C PHE A 215 -4.90 8.56 5.27
N VAL A 216 -4.50 8.21 4.05
CA VAL A 216 -3.38 8.88 3.34
C VAL A 216 -3.64 10.37 3.19
N ALA A 217 -4.86 10.73 2.79
CA ALA A 217 -5.26 12.11 2.61
C ALA A 217 -5.24 12.90 3.94
N THR A 218 -5.74 12.29 5.03
CA THR A 218 -5.74 12.90 6.37
C THR A 218 -4.31 13.14 6.88
N VAL A 219 -3.41 12.16 6.75
CA VAL A 219 -2.01 12.28 7.17
C VAL A 219 -1.24 13.29 6.32
N ASN A 220 -1.56 13.40 5.03
CA ASN A 220 -0.98 14.42 4.15
C ASN A 220 -1.40 15.85 4.55
N VAL A 221 -2.66 16.06 4.94
CA VAL A 221 -3.15 17.38 5.38
C VAL A 221 -2.68 17.71 6.80
N PHE A 222 -2.64 16.71 7.69
CA PHE A 222 -2.25 16.87 9.09
C PHE A 222 -1.07 15.95 9.46
N PRO A 223 0.16 16.25 9.01
CA PRO A 223 1.32 15.36 9.20
C PRO A 223 1.69 15.07 10.65
N PHE A 224 1.29 15.93 11.60
CA PHE A 224 1.57 15.74 13.02
C PHE A 224 0.83 14.54 13.62
N LEU A 225 -0.28 14.09 13.00
CA LEU A 225 -1.09 12.96 13.48
C LEU A 225 -0.27 11.66 13.58
N LYS A 226 0.75 11.50 12.72
CA LYS A 226 1.60 10.30 12.70
C LYS A 226 2.47 10.12 13.95
N TYR A 227 2.60 11.16 14.76
CA TYR A 227 3.39 11.16 15.99
C TYR A 227 2.53 11.06 17.25
N ILE A 228 1.20 11.11 17.14
CA ILE A 228 0.30 11.01 18.30
C ILE A 228 0.42 9.60 18.88
N PRO A 229 0.79 9.41 20.15
CA PRO A 229 0.83 8.10 20.79
C PRO A 229 -0.46 7.30 20.61
N SER A 230 -0.35 5.98 20.43
CA SER A 230 -1.51 5.11 20.12
C SER A 230 -2.59 5.08 21.20
N TRP A 231 -2.25 5.43 22.45
CA TRP A 231 -3.18 5.51 23.57
C TRP A 231 -3.96 6.84 23.66
N LEU A 232 -3.59 7.86 22.88
CA LEU A 232 -4.28 9.15 22.83
C LEU A 232 -5.35 9.19 21.72
N PRO A 233 -6.35 10.08 21.82
CA PRO A 233 -7.25 10.37 20.70
C PRO A 233 -6.45 10.81 19.46
N GLY A 234 -6.69 10.14 18.32
CA GLY A 234 -5.89 10.33 17.09
C GLY A 234 -4.70 9.37 16.97
N GLY A 235 -4.41 8.57 18.00
CA GLY A 235 -3.35 7.56 18.01
C GLY A 235 -3.51 6.46 16.95
N ILE A 236 -4.69 6.32 16.35
CA ILE A 236 -4.92 5.42 15.19
C ILE A 236 -3.99 5.74 14.01
N PHE A 237 -3.61 7.01 13.86
CA PHE A 237 -2.71 7.49 12.81
C PHE A 237 -1.23 7.29 13.15
N ASN A 238 -0.89 6.83 14.35
CA ASN A 238 0.51 6.66 14.77
C ASN A 238 1.29 5.77 13.79
N ALA A 239 2.46 6.23 13.36
CA ALA A 239 3.28 5.49 12.40
C ALA A 239 4.20 4.46 13.05
N LEU A 240 4.58 4.65 14.32
CA LEU A 240 5.54 3.80 15.04
C LEU A 240 5.06 2.36 15.17
N ASP A 241 3.78 2.14 15.49
CA ASP A 241 3.23 0.79 15.64
C ASP A 241 3.23 0.05 14.30
N SER A 242 2.93 0.76 13.21
CA SER A 242 3.02 0.21 11.86
C SER A 242 4.45 -0.12 11.46
N MET A 243 5.38 0.80 11.74
CA MET A 243 6.79 0.62 11.44
C MET A 243 7.36 -0.60 12.17
N LYS A 244 7.09 -0.73 13.47
CA LYS A 244 7.52 -1.88 14.28
C LYS A 244 6.94 -3.20 13.77
N LEU A 245 5.66 -3.19 13.37
CA LEU A 245 4.99 -4.37 12.82
C LEU A 245 5.67 -4.81 11.51
N ASN A 246 5.86 -3.88 10.58
CA ASN A 246 6.54 -4.13 9.31
C ASN A 246 8.01 -4.59 9.50
N GLU A 247 8.74 -3.98 10.44
CA GLU A 247 10.10 -4.42 10.81
C GLU A 247 10.12 -5.83 11.42
N SER A 248 9.13 -6.19 12.22
CA SER A 248 9.01 -7.54 12.79
C SER A 248 8.78 -8.58 11.70
N LEU A 249 7.86 -8.31 10.76
CA LEU A 249 7.60 -9.19 9.62
C LEU A 249 8.84 -9.35 8.75
N GLY A 250 9.50 -8.24 8.42
CA GLY A 250 10.75 -8.27 7.66
C GLY A 250 11.84 -9.09 8.35
N ARG A 251 11.95 -9.05 9.68
CA ARG A 251 12.93 -9.88 10.43
C ARG A 251 12.58 -11.36 10.39
N VAL A 252 11.30 -11.71 10.54
CA VAL A 252 10.83 -13.11 10.46
C VAL A 252 11.11 -13.67 9.07
N LEU A 253 10.71 -12.95 8.01
CA LEU A 253 10.96 -13.39 6.64
C LEU A 253 12.44 -13.45 6.29
N HIS A 254 13.24 -12.50 6.77
CA HIS A 254 14.69 -12.58 6.61
C HIS A 254 15.26 -13.83 7.28
N ARG A 255 14.83 -14.18 8.50
CA ARG A 255 15.27 -15.40 9.18
C ARG A 255 14.94 -16.64 8.35
N LEU A 256 13.71 -16.73 7.86
CA LEU A 256 13.24 -17.85 7.04
C LEU A 256 14.02 -17.99 5.73
N LEU A 257 14.33 -16.86 5.07
CA LEU A 257 15.15 -16.83 3.86
C LEU A 257 16.62 -17.16 4.15
N SER A 258 17.15 -16.77 5.32
CA SER A 258 18.55 -17.03 5.72
C SER A 258 18.83 -18.44 6.22
N GLN A 259 17.79 -19.16 6.68
CA GLN A 259 17.89 -20.57 7.04
C GLN A 259 17.95 -21.48 5.81
N GLN A 260 17.81 -20.92 4.61
CA GLN A 260 17.93 -21.66 3.38
C GLN A 260 19.40 -21.76 2.99
N ASP A 261 19.85 -22.96 2.64
CA ASP A 261 21.14 -23.12 1.98
C ASP A 261 21.20 -22.24 0.73
N ALA A 262 22.40 -21.74 0.39
CA ALA A 262 22.61 -20.93 -0.81
C ALA A 262 22.19 -21.65 -2.11
N ASP A 263 22.05 -22.98 -2.07
CA ASP A 263 21.53 -23.85 -3.13
C ASP A 263 20.01 -24.12 -3.06
N GLY A 264 19.34 -23.81 -1.94
CA GLY A 264 17.93 -24.09 -1.65
C GLY A 264 16.97 -22.92 -1.89
N ASN A 265 17.45 -21.68 -1.91
CA ASN A 265 16.61 -20.52 -2.22
C ASN A 265 16.47 -20.37 -3.75
N PHE A 266 15.38 -20.90 -4.30
CA PHE A 266 15.03 -20.85 -5.73
C PHE A 266 15.08 -19.43 -6.31
N LEU A 267 14.70 -18.41 -5.52
CA LEU A 267 14.73 -17.00 -5.96
C LEU A 267 16.15 -16.47 -6.05
N LEU A 268 16.96 -16.65 -5.00
CA LEU A 268 18.37 -16.23 -5.01
C LEU A 268 19.15 -16.90 -6.14
N ARG A 269 18.90 -18.19 -6.42
CA ARG A 269 19.55 -18.91 -7.53
C ARG A 269 19.25 -18.34 -8.90
N GLN A 270 18.03 -17.86 -9.15
CA GLN A 270 17.66 -17.27 -10.44
C GLN A 270 18.24 -15.85 -10.65
N LEU A 271 18.84 -15.23 -9.62
CA LEU A 271 19.19 -13.80 -9.63
C LEU A 271 20.68 -13.52 -9.43
N LYS A 272 21.44 -14.47 -8.88
CA LYS A 272 22.89 -14.33 -8.66
C LYS A 272 23.69 -14.00 -9.93
N GLU A 273 23.13 -14.18 -11.12
CA GLU A 273 23.88 -13.97 -12.36
C GLU A 273 24.05 -12.49 -12.78
N HIS A 274 23.34 -11.49 -12.20
CA HIS A 274 23.25 -10.16 -12.86
C HIS A 274 23.23 -8.88 -11.98
N VAL A 275 23.31 -8.93 -10.64
CA VAL A 275 23.26 -7.72 -9.77
C VAL A 275 24.15 -7.90 -8.52
N GLU A 276 24.61 -6.81 -7.90
CA GLU A 276 25.32 -6.81 -6.61
C GLU A 276 24.51 -7.55 -5.53
N GLU A 277 25.18 -8.43 -4.79
CA GLU A 277 24.55 -9.42 -3.89
C GLU A 277 23.68 -8.78 -2.80
N ASP A 278 24.12 -7.64 -2.24
CA ASP A 278 23.39 -6.92 -1.18
C ASP A 278 22.07 -6.29 -1.68
N ILE A 279 22.08 -5.75 -2.91
CA ILE A 279 20.89 -5.15 -3.53
C ILE A 279 19.87 -6.25 -3.87
N ILE A 280 20.34 -7.40 -4.36
CA ILE A 280 19.49 -8.57 -4.62
C ILE A 280 18.86 -9.04 -3.32
N GLN A 281 19.64 -9.23 -2.25
CA GLN A 281 19.12 -9.77 -0.99
C GLN A 281 18.02 -8.88 -0.39
N ARG A 282 18.22 -7.56 -0.43
CA ARG A 282 17.20 -6.61 0.03
C ARG A 282 15.94 -6.68 -0.84
N SER A 283 16.06 -6.58 -2.15
CA SER A 283 14.89 -6.64 -3.04
C SER A 283 14.16 -7.98 -3.00
N VAL A 284 14.89 -9.10 -2.82
CA VAL A 284 14.27 -10.42 -2.64
C VAL A 284 13.44 -10.43 -1.36
N LYS A 285 14.00 -10.00 -0.23
CA LYS A 285 13.26 -9.90 1.04
C LYS A 285 12.01 -9.02 0.90
N ASP A 286 12.13 -7.87 0.25
CA ASP A 286 11.03 -6.91 0.13
C ASP A 286 9.93 -7.44 -0.81
N VAL A 287 10.28 -8.09 -1.92
CA VAL A 287 9.34 -8.82 -2.80
C VAL A 287 8.66 -9.97 -2.07
N CYS A 288 9.42 -10.74 -1.28
CA CYS A 288 8.83 -11.80 -0.47
C CYS A 288 7.78 -11.23 0.49
N THR A 289 8.15 -10.17 1.21
CA THR A 289 7.27 -9.50 2.18
C THR A 289 6.01 -8.95 1.51
N THR A 290 6.16 -8.27 0.37
CA THR A 290 5.04 -7.78 -0.46
C THR A 290 4.11 -8.94 -0.82
N SER A 291 4.66 -10.05 -1.31
CA SER A 291 3.88 -11.21 -1.73
C SER A 291 3.08 -11.83 -0.59
N PHE A 292 3.67 -11.95 0.60
CA PHE A 292 2.97 -12.51 1.75
C PHE A 292 1.79 -11.65 2.17
N VAL A 293 1.99 -10.33 2.24
CA VAL A 293 0.92 -9.39 2.61
C VAL A 293 -0.19 -9.41 1.56
N ALA A 294 0.18 -9.26 0.27
CA ALA A 294 -0.79 -9.20 -0.83
C ALA A 294 -1.48 -10.54 -1.14
N GLY A 295 -0.89 -11.67 -0.76
CA GLY A 295 -1.45 -13.01 -1.00
C GLY A 295 -2.41 -13.49 0.08
N LEU A 296 -2.55 -12.75 1.18
CA LEU A 296 -3.44 -13.06 2.30
C LEU A 296 -4.68 -12.15 2.39
N ASP A 297 -4.64 -10.95 1.81
CA ASP A 297 -5.82 -10.07 1.65
C ASP A 297 -6.81 -10.60 0.59
#